data_AF-A0A661HYL6-F1
#
_entry.id   AF-A0A661HYL6-F1
#
_cell.length_a   1.000
_cell.length_b   1.000
_cell.length_c   1.000
_cell.angle_alpha   90.00
_cell.angle_beta   90.00
_cell.angle_gamma   90.00
#
_symmetry.space_group_name_H-M   'P 1'
#
loop_
_entity.id
_entity.type
_entity.pdbx_description
1 polymer ?
#
loop_
_entity_poly.entity_id
_entity_poly.type
_entity_poly.pdbx_seq_one_letter_code
_entity_poly.pdbx_strand_id
1 'polypeptide(L)'
;MKPSSVDIPLHDIKPLVEIEDYSFWMLNGLIVAVVLISAALLYLLWRYLSERRRYNHRKTCIKALEDISFVNAKEAAYAISRHGLCFADDSPRLQAAYNNLVSKLEPYKYKKTVEKIDDDTISYYHIYVGMIDV
;
A
#
# COMPACT_ATOMS: atom_id res chain seq x y z
N MET A 1 66.52 36.06 -52.41
CA MET A 1 66.78 36.04 -50.96
C MET A 1 65.69 35.22 -50.29
N LYS A 2 66.02 34.10 -49.65
CA LYS A 2 65.09 33.38 -48.77
C LYS A 2 65.27 33.92 -47.36
N PRO A 3 64.21 34.27 -46.62
CA PRO A 3 64.36 34.74 -45.25
C PRO A 3 64.85 33.58 -44.38
N SER A 4 65.99 33.78 -43.72
CA SER A 4 66.49 32.91 -42.66
C SER A 4 65.58 33.07 -41.44
N SER A 5 64.88 32.01 -41.05
CA SER A 5 64.13 31.97 -39.79
C SER A 5 65.10 32.02 -38.62
N VAL A 6 64.80 32.87 -37.64
CA VAL A 6 65.57 32.95 -36.39
C VAL A 6 65.25 31.71 -35.55
N ASP A 7 66.24 30.88 -35.29
CA ASP A 7 66.13 29.74 -34.37
C ASP A 7 66.08 30.28 -32.93
N ILE A 8 64.87 30.32 -32.37
CA ILE A 8 64.67 30.66 -30.95
C ILE A 8 64.94 29.38 -30.15
N PRO A 9 65.95 29.34 -29.26
CA PRO A 9 66.22 28.18 -28.43
C PRO A 9 65.06 27.99 -27.44
N LEU A 10 64.27 26.93 -27.65
CA LEU A 10 63.21 26.52 -26.75
C LEU A 10 63.85 26.07 -25.43
N HIS A 11 63.68 26.86 -24.37
CA HIS A 11 64.16 26.50 -23.05
C HIS A 11 63.10 25.67 -22.32
N ASP A 12 63.50 24.46 -21.92
CA ASP A 12 62.97 23.62 -20.85
C ASP A 12 61.45 23.67 -20.62
N ILE A 13 60.69 23.15 -21.60
CA ILE A 13 59.26 22.90 -21.41
C ILE A 13 59.14 21.66 -20.51
N LYS A 14 58.50 21.82 -19.33
CA LYS A 14 58.25 20.70 -18.43
C LYS A 14 57.56 19.54 -19.17
N PRO A 15 57.96 18.29 -18.91
CA PRO A 15 57.27 17.14 -19.50
C PRO A 15 55.80 17.16 -19.09
N LEU A 16 54.94 16.65 -19.96
CA LEU A 16 53.52 16.46 -19.66
C LEU A 16 53.42 15.57 -18.42
N VAL A 17 52.86 16.12 -17.35
CA VAL A 17 52.56 15.36 -16.12
C VAL A 17 51.12 14.89 -16.25
N GLU A 18 50.93 13.57 -16.19
CA GLU A 18 49.61 12.98 -16.12
C GLU A 18 48.98 13.35 -14.77
N ILE A 19 47.83 14.01 -14.82
CA ILE A 19 47.01 14.30 -13.64
C ILE A 19 45.91 13.25 -13.61
N GLU A 20 45.89 12.44 -12.56
CA GLU A 20 44.80 11.47 -12.36
C GLU A 20 43.48 12.23 -12.13
N ASP A 21 42.47 11.94 -12.94
CA ASP A 21 41.12 12.52 -12.82
C ASP A 21 40.09 11.46 -12.44
N TYR A 22 39.54 11.61 -11.22
CA TYR A 22 38.48 10.73 -10.69
C TYR A 22 37.09 11.38 -10.75
N SER A 23 36.97 12.59 -11.31
CA SER A 23 35.73 13.38 -11.29
C SER A 23 34.55 12.64 -11.91
N PHE A 24 34.79 11.85 -12.97
CA PHE A 24 33.77 11.02 -13.60
C PHE A 24 33.20 9.96 -12.64
N TRP A 25 34.07 9.25 -11.92
CA TRP A 25 33.65 8.21 -10.97
C TRP A 25 32.96 8.80 -9.75
N MET A 26 33.46 9.93 -9.24
CA MET A 26 32.86 10.64 -8.11
C MET A 26 31.45 11.13 -8.44
N LEU A 27 31.25 11.70 -9.64
CA LEU A 27 29.93 12.13 -10.11
C LEU A 27 28.97 10.94 -10.25
N ASN A 28 29.40 9.83 -10.85
CA ASN A 28 28.57 8.64 -10.96
C ASN A 28 28.20 8.05 -9.58
N GLY A 29 29.15 8.00 -8.64
CA GLY A 29 28.88 7.57 -7.27
C GLY A 29 27.83 8.45 -6.58
N LEU A 30 27.92 9.77 -6.78
CA LEU A 30 26.94 10.72 -6.25
C LEU A 30 25.56 10.53 -6.88
N ILE A 31 25.47 10.33 -8.20
CA ILE A 31 24.21 10.04 -8.90
C ILE A 31 23.58 8.77 -8.34
N VAL A 32 24.35 7.69 -8.20
CA VAL A 32 23.85 6.43 -7.63
C VAL A 32 23.35 6.64 -6.20
N ALA A 33 24.10 7.36 -5.37
CA ALA A 33 23.68 7.66 -3.99
C ALA A 33 22.37 8.45 -3.95
N VAL A 34 22.22 9.48 -4.78
CA VAL A 34 20.98 10.27 -4.88
C VAL A 34 19.82 9.40 -5.35
N VAL A 35 20.03 8.53 -6.35
CA VAL A 35 18.98 7.61 -6.82
C VAL A 35 18.55 6.66 -5.70
N LEU A 36 19.49 6.05 -4.98
CA LEU A 36 19.17 5.14 -3.87
C LEU A 36 18.41 5.85 -2.74
N ILE A 37 18.83 7.05 -2.36
CA ILE A 37 18.14 7.86 -1.35
C ILE A 37 16.73 8.21 -1.84
N SER A 38 16.58 8.65 -3.09
CA SER A 38 15.28 8.99 -3.65
C SER A 38 14.33 7.79 -3.70
N ALA A 39 14.83 6.61 -4.10
CA ALA A 39 14.06 5.37 -4.10
C ALA A 39 13.62 4.96 -2.68
N ALA A 40 14.51 5.07 -1.70
CA ALA A 40 14.19 4.79 -0.30
C ALA A 40 13.09 5.74 0.23
N LEU A 41 13.20 7.04 -0.06
CA LEU A 41 12.20 8.03 0.34
C LEU A 41 10.84 7.76 -0.32
N LEU A 42 10.83 7.46 -1.63
CA LEU A 42 9.60 7.11 -2.35
C LEU A 42 8.95 5.85 -1.78
N TYR A 43 9.75 4.82 -1.47
CA TYR A 43 9.25 3.60 -0.83
C TYR A 43 8.64 3.87 0.54
N LEU A 44 9.31 4.66 1.39
CA LEU A 44 8.80 5.02 2.71
C LEU A 44 7.50 5.85 2.61
N LEU A 45 7.43 6.79 1.67
CA LEU A 45 6.25 7.61 1.44
C LEU A 45 5.07 6.77 0.93
N TRP A 46 5.32 5.86 -0.01
CA TRP A 46 4.31 4.92 -0.49
C TRP A 46 3.78 4.02 0.63
N ARG A 47 4.68 3.45 1.44
CA ARG A 47 4.32 2.63 2.61
C ARG A 47 3.45 3.43 3.58
N TYR A 48 3.88 4.62 3.97
CA TYR A 48 3.14 5.48 4.89
C TYR A 48 1.72 5.83 4.40
N LEU A 49 1.58 6.19 3.13
CA LEU A 49 0.28 6.50 2.54
C LEU A 49 -0.63 5.26 2.43
N SER A 50 -0.05 4.09 2.13
CA SER A 50 -0.77 2.82 2.05
C SER A 50 -1.35 2.42 3.40
N GLU A 51 -0.56 2.48 4.48
CA GLU A 51 -1.02 2.15 5.83
C GLU A 51 -2.15 3.08 6.29
N ARG A 52 -2.03 4.39 6.05
CA ARG A 52 -3.10 5.36 6.36
C ARG A 52 -4.40 5.04 5.62
N ARG A 53 -4.31 4.66 4.34
CA ARG A 53 -5.49 4.30 3.54
C ARG A 53 -6.16 3.03 4.07
N ARG A 54 -5.36 2.01 4.44
CA ARG A 54 -5.86 0.78 5.06
C ARG A 54 -6.57 1.05 6.38
N TYR A 55 -5.97 1.86 7.25
CA TYR A 55 -6.57 2.25 8.52
C TYR A 55 -7.92 2.96 8.34
N ASN A 56 -7.99 3.95 7.45
CA ASN A 56 -9.24 4.66 7.15
C ASN A 56 -10.32 3.74 6.57
N HIS A 57 -9.93 2.79 5.72
CA HIS A 57 -10.87 1.82 5.16
C HIS A 57 -11.44 0.90 6.24
N ARG A 58 -10.60 0.31 7.10
CA ARG A 58 -11.03 -0.52 8.25
C ARG A 58 -11.97 0.24 9.17
N LYS A 59 -11.62 1.48 9.51
CA LYS A 59 -12.45 2.37 10.35
C LYS A 59 -13.82 2.65 9.72
N THR A 60 -13.89 2.71 8.41
CA THR A 60 -15.16 2.88 7.69
C THR A 60 -15.98 1.60 7.70
N CYS A 61 -15.33 0.43 7.52
CA CYS A 61 -16.02 -0.86 7.57
C CYS A 61 -16.60 -1.17 8.95
N ILE A 62 -15.85 -0.93 10.05
CA ILE A 62 -16.36 -1.21 11.40
C ILE A 62 -17.55 -0.33 11.77
N LYS A 63 -17.48 0.98 11.47
CA LYS A 63 -18.62 1.89 11.66
C LYS A 63 -19.84 1.45 10.87
N ALA A 64 -19.63 1.05 9.62
CA ALA A 64 -20.71 0.54 8.78
C ALA A 64 -21.28 -0.78 9.28
N LEU A 65 -20.54 -1.58 10.07
CA LEU A 65 -21.07 -2.75 10.76
C LEU A 65 -21.86 -2.35 12.02
N GLU A 66 -21.35 -1.42 12.84
CA GLU A 66 -22.02 -0.95 14.07
C GLU A 66 -23.36 -0.28 13.80
N ASP A 67 -23.50 0.46 12.70
CA ASP A 67 -24.70 1.22 12.33
C ASP A 67 -25.78 0.37 11.62
N ILE A 68 -25.61 -0.96 11.51
CA ILE A 68 -26.54 -1.81 10.75
C ILE A 68 -27.89 -1.94 11.45
N SER A 69 -28.95 -1.65 10.69
CA SER A 69 -30.32 -1.90 11.08
C SER A 69 -30.86 -3.19 10.47
N PHE A 70 -31.40 -4.08 11.31
CA PHE A 70 -32.03 -5.34 10.88
C PHE A 70 -33.46 -5.18 10.38
N VAL A 71 -33.98 -3.95 10.27
CA VAL A 71 -35.33 -3.67 9.77
C VAL A 71 -35.50 -4.15 8.32
N ASN A 72 -34.49 -3.95 7.48
CA ASN A 72 -34.45 -4.41 6.11
C ASN A 72 -33.46 -5.57 5.97
N ALA A 73 -33.95 -6.80 6.08
CA ALA A 73 -33.12 -8.01 6.09
C ALA A 73 -32.20 -8.12 4.87
N LYS A 74 -32.68 -7.73 3.69
CA LYS A 74 -31.90 -7.79 2.44
C LYS A 74 -30.72 -6.82 2.47
N GLU A 75 -31.00 -5.58 2.82
CA GLU A 75 -29.99 -4.52 2.89
C GLU A 75 -28.95 -4.83 3.96
N ALA A 76 -29.41 -5.26 5.14
CA ALA A 76 -28.53 -5.74 6.22
C ALA A 76 -27.64 -6.89 5.75
N ALA A 77 -28.19 -7.91 5.09
CA ALA A 77 -27.40 -9.05 4.61
C ALA A 77 -26.33 -8.66 3.58
N TYR A 78 -26.63 -7.71 2.68
CA TYR A 78 -25.63 -7.17 1.76
C TYR A 78 -24.58 -6.33 2.48
N ALA A 79 -24.99 -5.46 3.40
CA ALA A 79 -24.10 -4.59 4.16
C ALA A 79 -23.13 -5.40 5.03
N ILE A 80 -23.64 -6.38 5.79
CA ILE A 80 -22.85 -7.28 6.63
C ILE A 80 -21.86 -8.06 5.78
N SER A 81 -22.31 -8.67 4.67
CA SER A 81 -21.40 -9.41 3.76
C SER A 81 -20.28 -8.50 3.24
N ARG A 82 -20.62 -7.28 2.82
CA ARG A 82 -19.66 -6.36 2.20
C ARG A 82 -18.64 -5.81 3.19
N HIS A 83 -19.11 -5.35 4.35
CA HIS A 83 -18.25 -4.70 5.34
C HIS A 83 -17.53 -5.70 6.25
N GLY A 84 -18.10 -6.90 6.46
CA GLY A 84 -17.43 -8.00 7.15
C GLY A 84 -16.19 -8.49 6.41
N LEU A 85 -16.22 -8.52 5.07
CA LEU A 85 -15.07 -8.94 4.28
C LEU A 85 -13.78 -8.16 4.59
N CYS A 86 -13.89 -6.89 5.03
CA CYS A 86 -12.73 -6.06 5.39
C CYS A 86 -11.85 -6.67 6.49
N PHE A 87 -12.40 -7.58 7.31
CA PHE A 87 -11.73 -8.20 8.45
C PHE A 87 -11.53 -9.71 8.27
N ALA A 88 -12.13 -10.33 7.25
CA ALA A 88 -12.10 -11.78 7.08
C ALA A 88 -10.68 -12.37 7.04
N ASP A 89 -9.72 -11.63 6.50
CA ASP A 89 -8.33 -12.09 6.34
C ASP A 89 -7.43 -11.81 7.55
N ASP A 90 -7.94 -11.22 8.64
CA ASP A 90 -7.12 -10.92 9.84
C ASP A 90 -6.68 -12.20 10.58
N SER A 91 -7.50 -13.26 10.55
CA SER A 91 -7.11 -14.57 11.08
C SER A 91 -7.89 -15.72 10.45
N PRO A 92 -7.34 -16.95 10.43
CA PRO A 92 -8.07 -18.12 9.91
C PRO A 92 -9.40 -18.36 10.64
N ARG A 93 -9.45 -18.06 11.94
CA ARG A 93 -10.67 -18.18 12.75
C ARG A 93 -11.73 -17.16 12.33
N LEU A 94 -11.31 -15.92 12.05
CA LEU A 94 -12.21 -14.85 11.61
C LEU A 94 -12.72 -15.11 10.19
N GLN A 95 -11.87 -15.65 9.32
CA GLN A 95 -12.25 -16.10 7.98
C GLN A 95 -13.33 -17.18 8.04
N ALA A 96 -13.15 -18.20 8.89
CA ALA A 96 -14.14 -19.26 9.08
C ALA A 96 -15.47 -18.72 9.64
N ALA A 97 -15.40 -17.81 10.61
CA ALA A 97 -16.59 -17.16 11.18
C ALA A 97 -17.33 -16.31 10.13
N TYR A 98 -16.60 -15.54 9.32
CA TYR A 98 -17.15 -14.76 8.21
C TYR A 98 -17.84 -15.66 7.18
N ASN A 99 -17.20 -16.74 6.75
CA ASN A 99 -17.78 -17.65 5.76
C ASN A 99 -19.07 -18.31 6.27
N ASN A 100 -19.11 -18.69 7.56
CA ASN A 100 -20.31 -19.22 8.20
C ASN A 100 -21.44 -18.16 8.23
N LEU A 101 -21.11 -16.94 8.65
CA LEU A 101 -22.05 -15.82 8.67
C LEU A 101 -22.61 -15.52 7.27
N VAL A 102 -21.75 -15.46 6.25
CA VAL A 102 -22.18 -15.23 4.86
C VAL A 102 -23.12 -16.32 4.38
N SER A 103 -22.83 -17.59 4.65
CA SER A 103 -23.70 -18.71 4.27
C SER A 103 -25.09 -18.58 4.88
N LYS A 104 -25.18 -18.11 6.14
CA LYS A 104 -26.47 -17.83 6.80
C LYS A 104 -27.19 -16.61 6.22
N LEU A 105 -26.46 -15.64 5.69
CA LEU A 105 -27.01 -14.42 5.09
C LEU A 105 -27.45 -14.60 3.63
N GLU A 106 -26.97 -15.63 2.92
CA GLU A 106 -27.33 -15.88 1.50
C GLU A 106 -28.84 -15.93 1.21
N PRO A 107 -29.67 -16.62 2.01
CA PRO A 107 -31.12 -16.68 1.78
C PRO A 107 -31.79 -15.31 1.78
N TYR A 108 -31.21 -14.33 2.46
CA TYR A 108 -31.74 -12.98 2.62
C TYR A 108 -31.34 -12.02 1.48
N LYS A 109 -30.30 -12.34 0.70
CA LYS A 109 -29.75 -11.45 -0.34
C LYS A 109 -30.54 -11.52 -1.65
N TYR A 110 -30.92 -12.71 -2.08
CA TYR A 110 -31.36 -12.93 -3.46
C TYR A 110 -32.89 -13.02 -3.64
N LYS A 111 -33.65 -13.16 -2.55
CA LYS A 111 -35.12 -13.18 -2.62
C LYS A 111 -35.70 -11.78 -2.90
N LYS A 112 -36.84 -11.72 -3.61
CA LYS A 112 -37.55 -10.47 -3.90
C LYS A 112 -38.23 -9.91 -2.64
N THR A 113 -38.94 -10.78 -1.92
CA THR A 113 -39.52 -10.49 -0.61
C THR A 113 -38.78 -11.36 0.39
N VAL A 114 -38.32 -10.74 1.47
CA VAL A 114 -37.45 -11.38 2.46
C VAL A 114 -38.10 -11.22 3.83
N GLU A 115 -38.14 -12.32 4.58
CA GLU A 115 -38.53 -12.28 5.99
C GLU A 115 -37.46 -11.59 6.84
N LYS A 116 -37.79 -11.29 8.10
CA LYS A 116 -36.81 -10.75 9.05
C LYS A 116 -35.68 -11.76 9.23
N ILE A 117 -34.47 -11.25 9.48
CA ILE A 117 -33.33 -12.11 9.81
C ILE A 117 -33.64 -12.84 11.11
N ASP A 118 -33.35 -14.14 11.12
CA ASP A 118 -33.51 -14.98 12.30
C ASP A 118 -32.54 -14.58 13.43
N ASP A 119 -32.99 -14.75 14.68
CA ASP A 119 -32.21 -14.38 15.86
C ASP A 119 -30.87 -15.13 15.94
N ASP A 120 -30.82 -16.37 15.43
CA ASP A 120 -29.57 -17.14 15.35
C ASP A 120 -28.56 -16.41 14.46
N THR A 121 -28.93 -16.02 13.24
CA THR A 121 -28.06 -15.29 12.31
C THR A 121 -27.61 -13.94 12.89
N ILE A 122 -28.49 -13.23 13.61
CA ILE A 122 -28.14 -12.01 14.34
C ILE A 122 -27.09 -12.30 15.42
N SER A 123 -27.24 -13.40 16.16
CA SER A 123 -26.26 -13.84 17.15
C SER A 123 -24.90 -14.16 16.53
N TYR A 124 -24.87 -14.88 15.39
CA TYR A 124 -23.63 -15.15 14.63
C TYR A 124 -22.96 -13.85 14.17
N TYR A 125 -23.75 -12.86 13.75
CA TYR A 125 -23.23 -11.54 13.39
C TYR A 125 -22.59 -10.84 14.61
N HIS A 126 -23.23 -10.83 15.78
CA HIS A 126 -22.65 -10.21 16.97
C HIS A 126 -21.37 -10.92 17.46
N ILE A 127 -21.33 -12.25 17.38
CA ILE A 127 -20.12 -13.03 17.67
C ILE A 127 -19.01 -12.62 16.70
N TYR A 128 -19.33 -12.54 15.40
CA TYR A 128 -18.36 -12.15 14.39
C TYR A 128 -17.80 -10.74 14.65
N VAL A 129 -18.66 -9.76 14.92
CA VAL A 129 -18.26 -8.39 15.23
C VAL A 129 -17.42 -8.34 16.51
N GLY A 130 -17.80 -9.08 17.56
CA GLY A 130 -17.04 -9.17 18.81
C GLY A 130 -15.67 -9.85 18.69
N MET A 131 -15.42 -10.59 17.61
CA MET A 131 -14.10 -11.16 17.32
C MET A 131 -13.18 -10.19 16.56
N ILE A 132 -13.72 -9.10 16.00
CA ILE A 132 -12.91 -8.09 15.33
C ILE A 132 -12.19 -7.28 16.41
N ASP A 133 -10.86 -7.36 16.42
CA ASP A 133 -10.01 -6.50 17.24
C ASP A 133 -9.78 -5.17 16.47
N VAL A 134 -10.18 -4.04 17.06
CA VAL A 134 -10.24 -2.71 16.43
C VAL A 134 -9.21 -1.76 17.01
#